data_AF-K4G742-F1
#
_entry.id   AF-K4G742-F1
#
_cell.length_a   1.000
_cell.length_b   1.000
_cell.length_c   1.000
_cell.angle_alpha   90.00
_cell.angle_beta   90.00
_cell.angle_gamma   90.00
#
_symmetry.space_group_name_H-M   'P 1'
#
loop_
_entity.id
_entity.type
_entity.pdbx_description
1 polymer ?
#
loop_
_entity_poly.entity_id
_entity_poly.type
_entity_poly.pdbx_seq_one_letter_code
_entity_poly.pdbx_strand_id
1 'polypeptide(L)'
;MGKRDPRQPRGKMSSYAFFVQNSREEHKKKHPDSSVDFSEFSKQCSERWKAMTPKDKGKFEDLAKNDKVRYDREMRNYNPPKGDKKKKKDPNAPKRPPSAFFIFCFDHRLRIRGENPGISIGDVAKKMGELWSGLTAKDKKPYEERGAQLKEKYEKEVAAYRARCKNETCKKPPPKQVQVAKKRKQDDDDDDDDDDEEEEDEEEEEEDDDDEE
;
A
#
# COMPACT_ATOMS: atom_id res chain seq x y z
N MET A 1 -2.26 7.41 -18.83
CA MET A 1 -2.29 5.99 -18.40
C MET A 1 -0.88 5.44 -18.51
N GLY A 2 -0.29 5.02 -17.39
CA GLY A 2 1.07 4.47 -17.37
C GLY A 2 1.15 3.18 -18.19
N LYS A 3 2.21 2.99 -18.97
CA LYS A 3 2.42 1.75 -19.72
C LYS A 3 2.65 0.61 -18.73
N ARG A 4 1.76 -0.38 -18.73
CA ARG A 4 1.89 -1.59 -17.92
C ARG A 4 3.19 -2.33 -18.30
N ASP A 5 3.96 -2.83 -17.34
CA ASP A 5 5.18 -3.61 -17.62
C ASP A 5 4.78 -4.84 -18.47
N PRO A 6 5.38 -5.05 -19.66
CA PRO A 6 5.13 -6.23 -20.49
C PRO A 6 5.38 -7.57 -19.80
N ARG A 7 6.22 -7.61 -18.76
CA ARG A 7 6.49 -8.82 -17.95
C ARG A 7 5.49 -9.02 -16.82
N GLN A 8 4.66 -8.01 -16.52
CA GLN A 8 3.64 -8.14 -15.49
C GLN A 8 2.56 -9.12 -15.96
N PRO A 9 2.26 -10.17 -15.18
CA PRO A 9 1.16 -11.08 -15.44
C PRO A 9 -0.14 -10.32 -15.71
N ARG A 10 -0.93 -10.79 -16.68
CA ARG A 10 -2.26 -10.21 -16.92
C ARG A 10 -3.15 -10.53 -15.72
N GLY A 11 -3.82 -9.50 -15.19
CA GLY A 11 -4.72 -9.63 -14.05
C GLY A 11 -5.77 -10.72 -14.23
N LYS A 12 -6.23 -11.26 -13.10
CA LYS A 12 -7.24 -12.32 -13.07
C LYS A 12 -8.56 -11.87 -13.71
N MET A 13 -9.15 -12.71 -14.54
CA MET A 13 -10.45 -12.51 -15.17
C MET A 13 -11.56 -13.12 -14.32
N SER A 14 -12.64 -12.36 -14.12
CA SER A 14 -13.84 -12.84 -13.43
C SER A 14 -14.68 -13.77 -14.32
N SER A 15 -15.60 -14.51 -13.70
CA SER A 15 -16.55 -15.37 -14.42
C SER A 15 -17.35 -14.57 -15.47
N TYR A 16 -17.80 -13.37 -15.09
CA TYR A 16 -18.45 -12.44 -16.02
C TYR A 16 -17.50 -11.98 -17.15
N ALA A 17 -16.23 -11.71 -16.87
CA ALA A 17 -15.27 -11.30 -17.90
C ALA A 17 -15.04 -12.40 -18.96
N PHE A 18 -14.97 -13.67 -18.53
CA PHE A 18 -14.94 -14.82 -19.45
C PHE A 18 -16.23 -14.94 -20.27
N PHE A 19 -17.39 -14.73 -19.64
CA PHE A 19 -18.66 -14.73 -20.35
C PHE A 19 -18.77 -13.64 -21.42
N VAL A 20 -18.34 -12.42 -21.10
CA VAL A 20 -18.31 -11.30 -22.05
C VAL A 20 -17.36 -11.62 -23.22
N GLN A 21 -16.21 -12.23 -22.94
CA GLN A 21 -15.27 -12.65 -23.98
C GLN A 21 -15.89 -13.71 -24.91
N ASN A 22 -16.47 -14.79 -24.35
CA ASN A 22 -17.12 -15.83 -25.13
C ASN A 22 -18.28 -15.25 -25.98
N SER A 23 -19.08 -14.36 -25.38
CA SER A 23 -20.18 -13.68 -26.08
C SER A 23 -19.67 -12.81 -27.25
N ARG A 24 -18.50 -12.18 -27.11
CA ARG A 24 -17.87 -11.40 -28.21
C ARG A 24 -17.41 -12.31 -29.32
N GLU A 25 -16.80 -13.44 -28.98
CA GLU A 25 -16.31 -14.43 -29.95
C GLU A 25 -17.46 -15.06 -30.74
N GLU A 26 -18.56 -15.42 -30.08
CA GLU A 26 -19.76 -15.90 -30.74
C GLU A 26 -20.37 -14.85 -31.68
N HIS A 27 -20.41 -13.59 -31.24
CA HIS A 27 -20.93 -12.51 -32.07
C HIS A 27 -20.03 -12.25 -33.29
N LYS A 28 -18.70 -12.25 -33.12
CA LYS A 28 -17.75 -12.15 -34.23
C LYS A 28 -17.84 -13.33 -35.19
N LYS A 29 -18.14 -14.54 -34.70
CA LYS A 29 -18.32 -15.73 -35.55
C LYS A 29 -19.62 -15.67 -36.37
N LYS A 30 -20.70 -15.15 -35.78
CA LYS A 30 -22.02 -15.02 -36.42
C LYS A 30 -22.11 -13.79 -37.32
N HIS A 31 -21.37 -12.74 -36.99
CA HIS A 31 -21.31 -11.50 -37.74
C HIS A 31 -19.84 -11.06 -37.90
N PRO A 32 -19.07 -11.75 -38.77
CA PRO A 32 -17.65 -11.44 -38.99
C PRO A 32 -17.41 -10.06 -39.63
N ASP A 33 -18.42 -9.52 -40.32
CA ASP A 33 -18.35 -8.23 -41.02
C ASP A 33 -19.11 -7.10 -40.32
N SER A 34 -19.78 -7.38 -39.18
CA SER A 34 -20.48 -6.34 -38.43
C SER A 34 -19.60 -5.77 -37.32
N SER A 35 -19.43 -4.44 -37.34
CA SER A 35 -18.79 -3.72 -36.26
C SER A 35 -19.71 -3.73 -35.04
N VAL A 36 -19.30 -4.42 -33.98
CA VAL A 36 -20.00 -4.42 -32.68
C VAL A 36 -19.84 -3.07 -31.99
N ASP A 37 -20.95 -2.39 -31.72
CA ASP A 37 -20.97 -1.25 -30.82
C ASP A 37 -20.71 -1.74 -29.38
N PHE A 38 -19.63 -1.24 -28.77
CA PHE A 38 -19.23 -1.63 -27.42
C PHE A 38 -20.31 -1.33 -26.38
N SER A 39 -21.04 -0.22 -26.54
CA SER A 39 -22.08 0.24 -25.62
C SER A 39 -23.29 -0.70 -25.64
N GLU A 40 -23.78 -1.05 -26.84
CA GLU A 40 -24.91 -1.96 -27.00
C GLU A 40 -24.54 -3.39 -26.59
N PHE A 41 -23.35 -3.83 -26.98
CA PHE A 41 -22.87 -5.16 -26.63
C PHE A 41 -22.70 -5.34 -25.12
N SER A 42 -22.21 -4.30 -24.41
CA SER A 42 -22.08 -4.35 -22.95
C SER A 42 -23.44 -4.46 -22.25
N LYS A 43 -24.48 -3.78 -22.76
CA LYS A 43 -25.85 -3.89 -22.23
C LYS A 43 -26.43 -5.28 -22.48
N GLN A 44 -26.29 -5.81 -23.70
CA GLN A 44 -26.77 -7.14 -24.03
C GLN A 44 -26.08 -8.24 -23.23
N CYS A 45 -24.78 -8.09 -22.92
CA CYS A 45 -24.07 -9.04 -22.08
C CYS A 45 -24.52 -9.01 -20.62
N SER A 46 -24.81 -7.84 -20.05
CA SER A 46 -25.25 -7.76 -18.65
C SER A 46 -26.66 -8.36 -18.49
N GLU A 47 -27.56 -8.11 -19.43
CA GLU A 47 -28.91 -8.72 -19.45
C GLU A 47 -28.83 -10.24 -19.60
N ARG A 48 -28.03 -10.73 -20.56
CA ARG A 48 -27.82 -12.17 -20.73
C ARG A 48 -27.21 -12.82 -19.49
N TRP A 49 -26.20 -12.21 -18.88
CA TRP A 49 -25.60 -12.75 -17.66
C TRP A 49 -26.60 -12.83 -16.50
N LYS A 50 -27.49 -11.83 -16.36
CA LYS A 50 -28.56 -11.86 -15.35
C LYS A 50 -29.56 -12.99 -15.63
N ALA A 51 -29.96 -13.17 -16.88
CA ALA A 51 -30.90 -14.22 -17.30
C ALA A 51 -30.31 -15.65 -17.30
N MET A 52 -28.98 -15.80 -17.22
CA MET A 52 -28.31 -17.10 -17.23
C MET A 52 -28.53 -17.89 -15.94
N THR A 53 -28.72 -19.20 -16.10
CA THR A 53 -28.92 -20.13 -14.98
C THR A 53 -27.63 -20.33 -14.17
N PRO A 54 -27.72 -20.69 -12.88
CA PRO A 54 -26.54 -21.01 -12.06
C PRO A 54 -25.66 -22.11 -12.67
N LYS A 55 -26.26 -23.08 -13.37
CA LYS A 55 -25.52 -24.16 -14.05
C LYS A 55 -24.67 -23.64 -15.19
N ASP A 56 -25.17 -22.68 -15.96
CA ASP A 56 -24.38 -22.10 -17.05
C ASP A 56 -23.36 -21.10 -16.56
N LYS A 57 -23.64 -20.38 -15.45
CA LYS A 57 -22.66 -19.55 -14.74
C LYS A 57 -21.52 -20.39 -14.14
N GLY A 58 -21.82 -21.60 -13.65
CA GLY A 58 -20.83 -22.53 -13.09
C GLY A 58 -19.66 -22.81 -14.03
N LYS A 59 -19.93 -22.97 -15.34
CA LYS A 59 -18.87 -23.14 -16.37
C LYS A 59 -17.89 -21.96 -16.38
N PHE A 60 -18.39 -20.74 -16.22
CA PHE A 60 -17.57 -19.52 -16.21
C PHE A 60 -16.90 -19.28 -14.84
N GLU A 61 -17.52 -19.73 -13.75
CA GLU A 61 -16.91 -19.73 -12.43
C GLU A 61 -15.70 -20.66 -12.36
N ASP A 62 -15.79 -21.86 -12.96
CA ASP A 62 -14.66 -22.78 -13.01
C ASP A 62 -13.51 -22.25 -13.89
N LEU A 63 -13.85 -21.54 -14.98
CA LEU A 63 -12.85 -20.81 -15.76
C LEU A 63 -12.19 -19.68 -14.95
N ALA A 64 -12.95 -18.94 -14.15
CA ALA A 64 -12.41 -17.90 -13.27
C ALA A 64 -11.51 -18.47 -12.18
N LYS A 65 -11.87 -19.63 -11.60
CA LYS A 65 -11.01 -20.35 -10.62
C LYS A 65 -9.70 -20.78 -11.26
N ASN A 66 -9.74 -21.36 -12.47
CA ASN A 66 -8.54 -21.75 -13.21
C ASN A 66 -7.67 -20.53 -13.57
N ASP A 67 -8.27 -19.40 -13.91
CA ASP A 67 -7.53 -18.16 -14.19
C ASP A 67 -6.89 -17.55 -12.94
N LYS A 68 -7.54 -17.67 -11.78
CA LYS A 68 -6.94 -17.33 -10.48
C LYS A 68 -5.66 -18.15 -10.26
N VAL A 69 -5.71 -19.47 -10.47
CA VAL A 69 -4.52 -20.33 -10.33
C VAL A 69 -3.42 -19.96 -11.35
N ARG A 70 -3.79 -19.65 -12.60
CA ARG A 70 -2.83 -19.15 -13.61
C ARG A 70 -2.17 -17.86 -13.11
N TYR A 71 -2.96 -16.88 -12.67
CA TYR A 71 -2.48 -15.60 -12.19
C TYR A 71 -1.56 -15.75 -10.98
N ASP A 72 -1.95 -16.55 -9.99
CA ASP A 72 -1.16 -16.77 -8.77
C ASP A 72 0.19 -17.45 -9.10
N ARG A 73 0.19 -18.40 -10.04
CA ARG A 73 1.43 -19.05 -10.52
C ARG A 73 2.32 -18.07 -11.30
N GLU A 74 1.75 -17.26 -12.17
CA GLU A 74 2.50 -16.24 -12.90
C GLU A 74 3.05 -15.15 -11.97
N MET A 75 2.28 -14.74 -10.96
CA MET A 75 2.70 -13.77 -9.94
C MET A 75 3.81 -14.32 -9.06
N ARG A 76 3.79 -15.60 -8.69
CA ARG A 76 4.88 -16.24 -7.95
C ARG A 76 6.22 -16.20 -8.70
N ASN A 77 6.17 -16.25 -10.03
CA ASN A 77 7.36 -16.19 -10.89
C ASN A 77 7.67 -14.76 -11.36
N TYR A 78 6.79 -13.80 -11.10
CA TYR A 78 6.97 -12.42 -11.48
C TYR A 78 7.83 -11.70 -10.44
N ASN A 79 9.07 -11.43 -10.80
CA ASN A 79 9.90 -10.50 -10.06
C ASN A 79 9.67 -9.10 -10.63
N PRO A 80 8.90 -8.22 -9.97
CA PRO A 80 8.72 -6.86 -10.45
C PRO A 80 10.09 -6.22 -10.64
N PRO A 81 10.33 -5.45 -11.72
CA PRO A 81 11.52 -4.61 -11.76
C PRO A 81 11.52 -3.80 -10.46
N LYS A 82 12.68 -3.75 -9.78
CA LYS A 82 12.91 -2.85 -8.64
C LYS A 82 12.30 -1.52 -9.05
N GLY A 83 11.21 -1.13 -8.39
CA GLY A 83 10.38 -0.02 -8.84
C GLY A 83 11.27 1.17 -9.13
N ASP A 84 10.91 1.97 -10.15
CA ASP A 84 11.52 3.27 -10.38
C ASP A 84 11.81 3.89 -9.02
N LYS A 85 13.11 4.03 -8.69
CA LYS A 85 13.62 4.46 -7.38
C LYS A 85 12.59 5.40 -6.77
N LYS A 86 11.94 5.01 -5.65
CA LYS A 86 10.90 5.79 -4.95
C LYS A 86 11.22 7.25 -5.21
N LYS A 87 10.37 7.96 -6.01
CA LYS A 87 10.69 9.29 -6.53
C LYS A 87 11.37 10.07 -5.42
N LYS A 88 12.59 10.57 -5.66
CA LYS A 88 13.40 11.22 -4.63
C LYS A 88 12.49 12.15 -3.83
N LYS A 89 12.27 11.84 -2.55
CA LYS A 89 11.43 12.64 -1.66
C LYS A 89 11.89 14.10 -1.80
N ASP A 90 10.95 15.02 -2.03
CA ASP A 90 11.27 16.43 -2.23
C ASP A 90 12.12 16.93 -1.05
N PRO A 91 13.32 17.50 -1.27
CA PRO A 91 14.18 17.95 -0.18
C PRO A 91 13.55 19.02 0.72
N ASN A 92 12.51 19.69 0.24
CA ASN A 92 11.78 20.74 0.95
C ASN A 92 10.46 20.24 1.56
N ALA A 93 10.03 19.01 1.28
CA ALA A 93 8.85 18.45 1.93
C ALA A 93 9.14 18.19 3.41
N PRO A 94 8.22 18.52 4.32
CA PRO A 94 8.33 18.11 5.71
C PRO A 94 8.56 16.60 5.79
N LYS A 95 9.46 16.16 6.68
CA LYS A 95 9.71 14.73 6.92
C LYS A 95 8.67 14.17 7.89
N ARG A 96 8.20 12.94 7.64
CA ARG A 96 7.27 12.24 8.54
C ARG A 96 7.87 12.18 9.97
N PRO A 97 7.08 12.50 11.00
CA PRO A 97 7.55 12.41 12.38
C PRO A 97 7.66 10.94 12.82
N PRO A 98 8.55 10.63 13.78
CA PRO A 98 8.64 9.29 14.35
C PRO A 98 7.35 8.93 15.11
N SER A 99 6.89 7.68 14.94
CA SER A 99 5.80 7.11 15.73
C SER A 99 6.18 6.95 17.22
N ALA A 100 5.19 6.76 18.08
CA ALA A 100 5.35 6.48 19.51
C ALA A 100 6.37 5.37 19.79
N PHE A 101 6.30 4.27 19.02
CA PHE A 101 7.26 3.17 19.09
C PHE A 101 8.68 3.62 18.76
N PHE A 102 8.88 4.37 17.68
CA PHE A 102 10.21 4.88 17.31
C PHE A 102 10.78 5.84 18.35
N ILE A 103 9.94 6.68 18.98
CA ILE A 103 10.36 7.54 20.09
C ILE A 103 10.88 6.69 21.26
N PHE A 104 10.13 5.64 21.64
CA PHE A 104 10.56 4.68 22.65
C PHE A 104 11.88 3.98 22.27
N CYS A 105 12.01 3.59 21.00
CA CYS A 105 13.21 2.96 20.47
C CYS A 105 14.43 3.87 20.57
N PHE A 106 14.32 5.16 20.26
CA PHE A 106 15.45 6.09 20.37
C PHE A 106 15.98 6.21 21.81
N ASP A 107 15.07 6.26 22.79
CA ASP A 107 15.43 6.38 24.20
C ASP A 107 16.08 5.09 24.75
N HIS A 108 15.65 3.91 24.27
CA HIS A 108 16.07 2.61 24.81
C HIS A 108 17.19 1.93 24.02
N ARG A 109 17.37 2.24 22.72
CA ARG A 109 18.40 1.64 21.86
C ARG A 109 19.80 1.85 22.44
N LEU A 110 20.10 3.04 22.95
CA LEU A 110 21.41 3.35 23.54
C LEU A 110 21.64 2.58 24.85
N ARG A 111 20.59 2.38 25.65
CA ARG A 111 20.66 1.59 26.88
C ARG A 111 20.95 0.12 26.58
N ILE A 112 20.17 -0.49 25.69
CA ILE A 112 20.31 -1.92 25.33
C ILE A 112 21.67 -2.19 24.68
N ARG A 113 22.15 -1.29 23.82
CA ARG A 113 23.48 -1.39 23.21
C ARG A 113 24.62 -1.20 24.22
N GLY A 114 24.41 -0.38 25.26
CA GLY A 114 25.37 -0.21 26.35
C GLY A 114 25.45 -1.45 27.25
N GLU A 115 24.31 -2.09 27.53
CA GLU A 115 24.23 -3.33 28.31
C GLU A 115 24.75 -4.55 27.53
N ASN A 116 24.64 -4.53 26.20
CA ASN A 116 25.08 -5.61 25.32
C ASN A 116 26.04 -5.06 24.24
N PRO A 117 27.29 -4.72 24.58
CA PRO A 117 28.24 -4.24 23.59
C PRO A 117 28.52 -5.33 22.53
N GLY A 118 28.13 -5.09 21.28
CA GLY A 118 28.34 -6.03 20.16
C GLY A 118 27.07 -6.73 19.63
N ILE A 119 25.91 -6.47 20.21
CA ILE A 119 24.62 -6.94 19.67
C ILE A 119 24.33 -6.32 18.30
N SER A 120 23.77 -7.11 17.37
CA SER A 120 23.36 -6.61 16.05
C SER A 120 22.22 -5.60 16.17
N ILE A 121 22.18 -4.61 15.29
CA ILE A 121 21.10 -3.60 15.24
C ILE A 121 19.73 -4.30 15.10
N GLY A 122 19.66 -5.35 14.28
CA GLY A 122 18.43 -6.13 14.10
C GLY A 122 17.98 -6.84 15.39
N ASP A 123 18.92 -7.37 16.18
CA ASP A 123 18.59 -8.03 17.45
C ASP A 123 18.16 -7.03 18.53
N VAL A 124 18.69 -5.79 18.48
CA VAL A 124 18.21 -4.69 19.34
C VAL A 124 16.79 -4.30 18.97
N ALA A 125 16.49 -4.21 17.67
CA ALA A 125 15.14 -3.88 17.20
C ALA A 125 14.12 -4.93 17.67
N LYS A 126 14.43 -6.22 17.52
CA LYS A 126 13.58 -7.33 18.02
C LYS A 126 13.33 -7.21 19.52
N LYS A 127 14.38 -7.03 20.33
CA LYS A 127 14.23 -6.82 21.78
C LYS A 127 13.36 -5.61 22.13
N MET A 128 13.45 -4.51 21.38
CA MET A 128 12.62 -3.34 21.62
C MET A 128 11.16 -3.55 21.21
N GLY A 129 10.89 -4.32 20.16
CA GLY A 129 9.55 -4.74 19.79
C GLY A 129 8.89 -5.58 20.89
N GLU A 130 9.62 -6.56 21.43
CA GLU A 130 9.16 -7.37 22.57
C GLU A 130 8.92 -6.54 23.83
N LEU A 131 9.81 -5.59 24.14
CA LEU A 131 9.60 -4.69 25.28
C LEU A 131 8.37 -3.81 25.07
N TRP A 132 8.18 -3.28 23.85
CA TRP A 132 7.02 -2.43 23.53
C TRP A 132 5.70 -3.20 23.60
N SER A 133 5.64 -4.43 23.08
CA SER A 133 4.42 -5.24 23.20
C SER A 133 4.10 -5.58 24.67
N GLY A 134 5.13 -5.78 25.50
CA GLY A 134 4.99 -6.01 26.95
C GLY A 134 4.70 -4.77 27.80
N LEU A 135 4.85 -3.55 27.28
CA LEU A 135 4.54 -2.32 28.03
C LEU A 135 3.03 -2.16 28.25
N THR A 136 2.65 -1.65 29.43
CA THR A 136 1.25 -1.34 29.72
C THR A 136 0.82 -0.07 28.99
N ALA A 137 -0.50 0.10 28.76
CA ALA A 137 -1.04 1.31 28.14
C ALA A 137 -0.64 2.60 28.90
N LYS A 138 -0.42 2.52 30.22
CA LYS A 138 0.04 3.66 31.03
C LYS A 138 1.46 4.09 30.68
N ASP A 139 2.33 3.13 30.40
CA ASP A 139 3.73 3.39 30.04
C ASP A 139 3.88 3.80 28.57
N LYS A 140 2.98 3.33 27.70
CA LYS A 140 2.89 3.74 26.29
C LYS A 140 2.33 5.15 26.12
N LYS A 141 1.36 5.55 26.97
CA LYS A 141 0.69 6.85 26.92
C LYS A 141 1.61 8.07 26.74
N PRO A 142 2.72 8.26 27.50
CA PRO A 142 3.62 9.40 27.28
C PRO A 142 4.31 9.37 25.91
N TYR A 143 4.58 8.18 25.33
CA TYR A 143 5.17 8.06 24.00
C TYR A 143 4.13 8.31 22.90
N GLU A 144 2.91 7.82 23.09
CA GLU A 144 1.77 8.10 22.20
C GLU A 144 1.44 9.59 22.17
N GLU A 145 1.41 10.25 23.33
CA GLU A 145 1.16 11.69 23.42
C GLU A 145 2.28 12.49 22.73
N ARG A 146 3.55 12.13 22.93
CA ARG A 146 4.68 12.73 22.20
C ARG A 146 4.57 12.50 20.69
N GLY A 147 4.20 11.29 20.26
CA GLY A 147 3.98 10.95 18.86
C GLY A 147 2.85 11.77 18.24
N ALA A 148 1.72 11.89 18.95
CA ALA A 148 0.58 12.70 18.53
C ALA A 148 0.93 14.19 18.40
N GLN A 149 1.67 14.74 19.36
CA GLN A 149 2.14 16.14 19.30
C GLN A 149 3.07 16.39 18.09
N LEU A 150 3.96 15.44 17.77
CA LEU A 150 4.83 15.54 16.60
C LEU A 150 4.03 15.40 15.29
N LYS A 151 3.03 14.51 15.27
CA LYS A 151 2.10 14.35 14.15
C LYS A 151 1.31 15.63 13.88
N GLU A 152 0.75 16.25 14.90
CA GLU A 152 0.01 17.51 14.76
C GLU A 152 0.89 18.65 14.22
N LYS A 153 2.13 18.76 14.71
CA LYS A 153 3.12 19.73 14.18
C LYS A 153 3.42 19.46 12.71
N TYR A 154 3.67 18.22 12.35
CA TYR A 154 3.93 17.81 10.97
C TYR A 154 2.74 18.10 10.05
N GLU A 155 1.51 17.83 10.48
CA GLU A 155 0.31 18.13 9.70
C GLU A 155 0.18 19.63 9.42
N LYS A 156 0.47 20.49 10.40
CA LYS A 156 0.54 21.94 10.21
C LYS A 156 1.64 22.35 9.22
N GLU A 157 2.83 21.77 9.33
CA GLU A 157 3.95 22.03 8.41
C GLU A 157 3.64 21.56 6.99
N VAL A 158 3.01 20.39 6.83
CA VAL A 158 2.57 19.85 5.54
C VAL A 158 1.46 20.70 4.94
N ALA A 159 0.51 21.17 5.74
CA ALA A 159 -0.54 22.08 5.26
C ALA A 159 0.09 23.40 4.75
N ALA A 160 1.04 23.97 5.50
CA ALA A 160 1.78 25.16 5.07
C ALA A 160 2.64 24.89 3.82
N TYR A 161 3.31 23.74 3.74
CA TYR A 161 4.09 23.34 2.57
C TYR A 161 3.20 23.16 1.34
N ARG A 162 2.07 22.46 1.48
CA ARG A 162 1.07 22.28 0.41
C ARG A 162 0.51 23.62 -0.05
N ALA A 163 0.25 24.56 0.85
CA ALA A 163 -0.18 25.92 0.49
C ALA A 163 0.91 26.69 -0.27
N ARG A 164 2.18 26.57 0.16
CA ARG A 164 3.35 27.15 -0.51
C ARG A 164 3.66 26.52 -1.88
N CYS A 165 3.40 25.23 -2.06
CA CYS A 165 3.56 24.59 -3.36
C CYS A 165 2.43 24.94 -4.33
N LYS A 166 1.25 25.32 -3.83
CA LYS A 166 0.11 25.76 -4.65
C LYS A 166 0.23 27.21 -5.12
N ASN A 167 0.89 28.09 -4.35
CA ASN A 167 1.00 29.51 -4.68
C ASN A 167 2.27 29.87 -5.47
N GLU A 168 3.32 29.06 -5.44
CA GLU A 168 4.55 29.31 -6.17
C GLU A 168 4.99 28.11 -7.00
N THR A 169 4.93 28.23 -8.33
CA THR A 169 5.83 27.47 -9.21
C THR A 169 7.27 27.86 -8.86
N CYS A 170 7.93 27.03 -8.04
CA CYS A 170 9.39 26.96 -7.86
C CYS A 170 10.14 28.30 -8.01
N LYS A 171 10.02 29.21 -7.04
CA LYS A 171 11.00 30.28 -6.86
C LYS A 171 11.69 30.14 -5.51
N LYS A 172 12.99 29.83 -5.59
CA LYS A 172 13.92 29.63 -4.47
C LYS A 172 13.95 30.85 -3.54
N PRO A 173 13.74 30.70 -2.23
CA PRO A 173 14.35 31.59 -1.25
C PRO A 173 15.77 31.09 -0.90
N PRO A 174 16.71 31.99 -0.54
CA PRO A 174 18.09 31.64 -0.28
C PRO A 174 18.23 30.85 1.04
N PRO A 175 19.32 30.06 1.19
CA PRO A 175 19.54 29.24 2.37
C PRO A 175 19.80 30.14 3.59
N LYS A 176 18.99 29.99 4.64
CA LYS A 176 19.35 30.52 5.97
C LYS A 176 20.51 29.69 6.50
N GLN A 177 21.68 30.32 6.52
CA GLN A 177 22.88 29.83 7.18
C GLN A 177 22.60 29.77 8.68
N VAL A 178 22.66 28.59 9.28
CA VAL A 178 22.79 28.42 10.73
C VAL A 178 24.10 27.68 10.98
N GLN A 179 24.88 28.25 11.89
CA GLN A 179 26.32 28.11 12.00
C GLN A 179 26.72 26.73 12.55
N VAL A 180 27.87 26.27 12.04
CA VAL A 180 28.48 24.97 12.30
C VAL A 180 29.13 24.94 13.68
N ALA A 181 28.72 24.01 14.55
CA ALA A 181 29.54 23.55 15.68
C ALA A 181 29.78 22.03 15.53
N LYS A 182 31.00 21.70 15.08
CA LYS A 182 31.53 20.33 14.95
C LYS A 182 31.57 19.60 16.30
N LYS A 183 31.04 18.36 16.37
CA LYS A 183 31.78 17.24 16.98
C LYS A 183 31.32 15.84 16.52
N ARG A 184 32.29 15.15 15.90
CA ARG A 184 32.54 13.69 15.76
C ARG A 184 31.65 12.82 14.85
N LYS A 185 32.30 12.39 13.76
CA LYS A 185 32.02 11.22 12.91
C LYS A 185 31.85 9.93 13.74
N GLN A 186 30.83 9.16 13.41
CA GLN A 186 30.95 7.72 13.24
C GLN A 186 29.98 7.30 12.12
N ASP A 187 30.50 6.54 11.17
CA ASP A 187 29.84 6.06 9.96
C ASP A 187 28.67 5.14 10.32
N ASP A 188 27.48 5.41 9.76
CA ASP A 188 26.33 4.50 9.74
C ASP A 188 25.81 4.50 8.29
N ASP A 189 25.97 3.35 7.63
CA ASP A 189 25.36 2.99 6.35
C ASP A 189 23.85 2.91 6.57
N ASP A 190 23.13 3.77 5.86
CA ASP A 190 21.69 4.03 5.94
C ASP A 190 21.00 3.04 4.97
N ASP A 191 20.61 1.86 5.47
CA ASP A 191 19.71 0.95 4.74
C ASP A 191 18.31 1.02 5.36
N ASP A 192 17.46 1.74 4.62
CA ASP A 192 16.09 2.18 4.90
C ASP A 192 15.13 1.00 4.66
N ASP A 193 14.98 0.12 5.66
CA ASP A 193 13.98 -0.97 5.64
C ASP A 193 12.64 -0.42 6.21
N ASP A 194 11.83 0.10 5.29
CA ASP A 194 10.49 0.66 5.46
C ASP A 194 9.48 -0.51 5.43
N ASP A 195 9.34 -1.20 6.56
CA ASP A 195 8.34 -2.26 6.79
C ASP A 195 6.98 -1.60 7.09
N ASP A 196 6.10 -1.67 6.09
CA ASP A 196 4.77 -1.07 6.04
C ASP A 196 3.76 -2.12 6.55
N GLU A 197 3.57 -2.17 7.88
CA GLU A 197 2.47 -2.95 8.48
C GLU A 197 1.14 -2.23 8.21
N GLU A 198 0.41 -2.70 7.18
CA GLU A 198 -1.00 -2.36 6.95
C GLU A 198 -1.87 -3.11 7.97
N GLU A 199 -2.40 -2.39 8.96
CA GLU A 199 -3.50 -2.83 9.83
C GLU A 199 -4.79 -2.81 9.00
N GLU A 200 -5.29 -4.00 8.60
CA GLU A 200 -6.64 -4.18 8.05
C GLU A 200 -7.63 -4.28 9.22
N ASP A 201 -8.40 -3.21 9.43
CA ASP A 201 -9.56 -3.14 10.31
C ASP A 201 -10.71 -3.89 9.61
N GLU A 202 -10.91 -5.16 9.95
CA GLU A 202 -12.08 -5.95 9.55
C GLU A 202 -13.26 -5.55 10.44
N GLU A 203 -14.05 -4.57 9.99
CA GLU A 203 -15.40 -4.32 10.52
C GLU A 203 -16.30 -5.50 10.12
N GLU A 204 -16.52 -6.44 11.05
CA GLU A 204 -17.57 -7.45 10.98
C GLU A 204 -18.95 -6.74 11.03
N GLU A 205 -19.65 -6.66 9.90
CA GLU A 205 -21.08 -6.35 9.89
C GLU A 205 -21.86 -7.58 10.39
N GLU A 206 -22.35 -7.49 11.62
CA GLU A 206 -23.37 -8.35 12.21
C GLU A 206 -24.66 -8.22 11.36
N GLU A 207 -25.01 -9.25 10.58
CA GLU A 207 -26.35 -9.39 10.02
C GLU A 207 -27.29 -9.88 11.13
N ASP A 208 -28.07 -8.94 11.68
CA ASP A 208 -29.27 -9.21 12.48
C ASP A 208 -30.24 -10.08 11.66
N ASP A 209 -30.38 -11.33 12.07
CA ASP A 209 -31.38 -12.28 11.57
C ASP A 209 -32.72 -11.96 12.27
N ASP A 210 -33.51 -11.08 11.64
CA ASP A 210 -34.90 -10.79 11.99
C ASP A 210 -35.74 -10.70 10.71
N ASP A 211 -36.39 -11.81 10.32
CA ASP A 211 -37.77 -11.73 9.82
C ASP A 211 -38.49 -13.10 9.88
N GLU A 212 -39.65 -13.09 10.53
CA GLU A 212 -40.67 -14.14 10.57
C GLU A 212 -41.37 -14.27 9.20
N GLU A 213 -41.65 -15.50 8.72
CA GLU A 213 -43.01 -16.07 8.52
C GLU A 213 -42.95 -17.54 8.06
#